data_AF-A0A847GKR6-F1
#
_entry.id   AF-A0A847GKR6-F1
#
_cell.length_a   1.000
_cell.length_b   1.000
_cell.length_c   1.000
_cell.angle_alpha   90.00
_cell.angle_beta   90.00
_cell.angle_gamma   90.00
#
_symmetry.space_group_name_H-M   'P 1'
#
loop_
_entity.id
_entity.type
_entity.pdbx_description
1 polymer ?
#
loop_
_entity_poly.entity_id
_entity_poly.type
_entity_poly.pdbx_seq_one_letter_code
_entity_poly.pdbx_strand_id
1 'polypeptide(L)' 'MAHLTIPPEIRALPVPDRITLVEQIWDTIADDEFEFQLTNAQKAELDRRLARRELSGPSGSDWDDVKRRIVGET' A
#
# COMPACT_ATOMS: atom_id res chain seq x y z
N MET A 1 -13.98 21.63 -6.19
CA MET A 1 -13.20 20.39 -6.40
C MET A 1 -13.65 19.78 -7.70
N ALA A 2 -12.73 19.35 -8.56
CA ALA A 2 -13.11 18.67 -9.80
C ALA A 2 -13.70 17.30 -9.45
N HIS A 3 -14.89 17.00 -9.94
CA HIS A 3 -15.48 15.67 -9.80
C HIS A 3 -14.95 14.80 -10.94
N LEU A 4 -13.92 14.00 -10.66
CA LEU A 4 -13.40 13.03 -11.63
C LEU A 4 -14.33 11.83 -11.69
N THR A 5 -14.74 11.47 -12.91
CA THR A 5 -15.48 10.24 -13.18
C THR A 5 -14.57 9.27 -13.93
N ILE A 6 -14.64 7.98 -13.59
CA ILE A 6 -13.95 6.95 -14.36
C ILE A 6 -14.54 6.92 -15.78
N PRO A 7 -13.73 7.13 -16.84
CA PRO A 7 -14.19 7.06 -18.23
C PRO A 7 -14.89 5.73 -18.54
N PRO A 8 -15.95 5.74 -19.37
CA PRO A 8 -16.68 4.52 -19.75
C PRO A 8 -15.78 3.43 -20.34
N GLU A 9 -14.72 3.82 -21.04
CA GLU A 9 -13.76 2.92 -21.69
C GLU A 9 -12.99 2.11 -20.64
N ILE A 10 -12.57 2.74 -19.54
CA ILE A 10 -11.90 2.07 -18.42
C ILE A 10 -12.88 1.15 -17.69
N ARG A 11 -14.16 1.55 -17.55
CA ARG A 11 -15.18 0.69 -16.94
C ARG A 11 -15.50 -0.55 -17.78
N ALA A 12 -15.42 -0.43 -19.10
CA ALA A 12 -15.69 -1.51 -20.03
C ALA A 12 -14.58 -2.58 -20.06
N LEU A 13 -13.39 -2.28 -19.55
CA LEU A 13 -12.29 -3.24 -19.47
C LEU A 13 -12.64 -4.42 -18.52
N PRO A 14 -12.19 -5.64 -18.84
CA PRO A 14 -12.16 -6.76 -17.90
C PRO A 14 -11.50 -6.38 -16.57
N VAL A 15 -11.91 -7.04 -15.48
CA VAL A 15 -11.35 -6.79 -14.13
C VAL A 15 -9.82 -6.85 -14.11
N PRO A 16 -9.15 -7.86 -14.71
CA PRO A 16 -7.68 -7.93 -14.69
C PRO A 16 -7.03 -6.71 -15.32
N ASP A 17 -7.53 -6.28 -16.48
CA ASP A 17 -6.98 -5.15 -17.22
C ASP A 17 -7.16 -3.83 -16.45
N ARG A 18 -8.27 -3.69 -15.72
CA ARG A 18 -8.46 -2.54 -14.81
C ARG A 18 -7.47 -2.54 -13.67
N ILE A 19 -7.15 -3.71 -13.09
CA ILE A 19 -6.16 -3.82 -12.02
C ILE A 19 -4.78 -3.41 -12.55
N THR A 20 -4.37 -3.94 -13.70
CA THR A 20 -3.11 -3.55 -14.35
C THR A 20 -3.06 -2.07 -14.67
N LEU A 21 -4.17 -1.48 -15.15
CA LEU A 21 -4.22 -0.05 -15.42
C LEU A 21 -4.11 0.80 -14.14
N VAL A 22 -4.71 0.35 -13.03
CA VAL A 22 -4.54 1.02 -11.72
C VAL A 22 -3.08 0.99 -11.30
N GLU A 23 -2.41 -0.14 -11.46
CA GLU A 23 -0.98 -0.28 -11.15
C GLU A 23 -0.13 0.67 -12.01
N GLN A 24 -0.34 0.68 -13.33
CA GLN A 24 0.38 1.59 -14.23
C GLN A 24 0.17 3.07 -13.90
N ILE A 25 -1.06 3.48 -13.58
CA ILE A 25 -1.34 4.85 -13.15
C ILE A 25 -0.61 5.13 -11.83
N TRP A 26 -0.59 4.18 -10.91
CA TRP A 26 0.12 4.30 -9.65
C TRP A 26 1.62 4.52 -9.86
N ASP A 27 2.23 3.78 -10.80
CA ASP A 27 3.64 3.95 -11.17
C ASP A 27 3.92 5.36 -11.69
N THR A 28 3.04 5.93 -12.53
CA THR A 28 3.23 7.32 -13.01
C THR A 28 3.19 8.35 -11.87
N ILE A 29 2.38 8.11 -10.84
CA ILE A 29 2.32 9.01 -9.67
C ILE A 29 3.61 8.91 -8.85
N ALA A 30 4.16 7.70 -8.73
CA ALA A 30 5.43 7.48 -8.04
C ALA A 30 6.60 8.09 -8.82
N ASP A 31 6.58 8.04 -10.15
CA ASP A 31 7.58 8.68 -11.00
C ASP A 31 7.50 10.22 -10.94
N ASP A 32 6.29 10.77 -10.81
CA ASP A 32 6.03 12.20 -10.62
C ASP A 32 6.26 12.67 -9.17
N GLU A 33 6.73 11.79 -8.29
CA GLU A 33 6.91 12.12 -6.88
C GLU A 33 7.99 13.21 -6.72
N PHE A 34 7.53 14.43 -6.42
CA PHE A 34 8.36 15.48 -5.86
C PHE A 34 9.06 14.92 -4.63
N GLU A 35 10.39 14.87 -4.63
CA GLU A 35 11.19 14.32 -3.53
C GLU A 35 10.59 14.72 -2.18
N PHE A 36 9.87 13.80 -1.54
CA PHE A 36 9.32 14.03 -0.22
C PHE A 36 10.46 13.87 0.77
N GLN A 37 11.21 14.96 0.97
CA GLN A 37 12.35 14.97 1.88
C GLN A 37 11.87 14.93 3.32
N LEU A 38 12.06 13.78 3.96
CA LEU A 38 11.85 13.65 5.40
C LEU A 38 12.76 14.60 6.17
N THR A 39 12.19 15.27 7.16
CA THR A 39 13.00 16.03 8.13
C THR A 39 13.90 15.08 8.92
N ASN A 40 15.02 15.60 9.46
CA ASN A 40 15.93 14.81 10.28
C ASN A 40 15.23 14.17 11.49
N ALA A 41 14.25 14.87 12.08
CA ALA A 41 13.46 14.35 13.20
C ALA A 41 12.58 13.16 12.79
N GLN A 42 11.97 13.20 11.60
CA GLN A 42 11.19 12.09 11.07
C GLN A 42 12.08 10.87 10.75
N LYS A 43 13.24 11.09 10.13
CA LYS A 43 14.22 10.03 9.87
C LYS A 43 14.65 9.34 11.17
N ALA A 44 15.02 10.13 12.19
CA ALA A 44 15.41 9.59 13.50
C ALA A 44 14.29 8.79 14.18
N GLU A 45 13.02 9.21 14.06
CA GLU A 45 11.89 8.44 14.60
C GLU A 45 11.66 7.12 13.84
N LEU A 46 11.84 7.12 12.51
CA LEU A 46 11.75 5.89 11.72
C LEU A 46 12.86 4.91 12.11
N ASP A 47 14.10 5.38 12.23
CA ASP A 47 15.24 4.57 12.66
C ASP A 47 15.00 3.94 14.05
N ARG A 48 14.49 4.74 15.00
CA ARG A 48 14.13 4.27 16.35
C ARG A 48 13.06 3.17 16.30
N ARG A 49 12.02 3.34 15.46
CA ARG A 49 10.94 2.33 15.33
C ARG A 49 11.44 1.06 14.68
N LEU A 50 12.32 1.16 13.69
CA LEU A 50 12.92 0.03 13.01
C LEU A 50 13.77 -0.80 13.97
N ALA A 51 14.69 -0.15 14.70
CA ALA A 51 15.52 -0.83 15.71
C ALA A 51 14.66 -1.51 16.80
N ARG A 52 13.59 -0.85 17.26
CA ARG A 52 12.66 -1.47 18.21
C ARG A 52 12.00 -2.72 17.63
N ARG A 53 11.57 -2.69 16.36
CA ARG A 53 10.93 -3.83 15.68
C ARG A 53 11.90 -5.01 15.55
N GLU A 54 13.14 -4.76 15.18
CA GLU A 54 14.18 -5.80 15.07
C GLU A 54 14.42 -6.51 16.41
N LEU A 55 14.38 -5.76 17.52
CA LEU A 55 14.56 -6.32 18.87
C LEU A 55 13.31 -7.02 19.43
N SER A 56 12.11 -6.69 18.96
CA SER A 56 10.85 -7.22 19.51
C SER A 56 10.39 -8.54 18.87
N GLY A 57 11.14 -9.04 17.88
CA GLY A 57 10.79 -10.27 17.16
C GLY A 57 9.53 -10.10 16.29
N PRO A 58 9.09 -11.15 15.58
CA PRO A 58 7.89 -11.09 14.77
C PRO A 58 6.67 -10.80 15.66
N SER A 59 6.08 -9.61 15.48
CA SER A 59 4.78 -9.27 16.03
C SER A 59 3.68 -9.51 15.00
N GLY A 60 2.71 -10.34 15.32
CA GLY A 60 1.59 -10.67 14.44
C GLY A 60 1.26 -12.16 14.51
N SER A 61 0.06 -12.51 14.06
CA SER A 61 -0.28 -13.91 13.82
C SER A 61 0.32 -14.35 12.48
N ASP A 62 0.58 -15.65 12.35
CA ASP A 62 0.91 -16.22 11.05
C ASP A 62 -0.22 -15.95 10.05
N TRP A 63 0.10 -15.86 8.75
CA TRP A 63 -0.91 -15.60 7.73
C TRP A 63 -2.00 -16.67 7.72
N ASP A 64 -1.69 -17.94 7.97
CA ASP A 64 -2.67 -19.01 8.03
C ASP A 64 -3.66 -18.80 9.19
N ASP A 65 -3.18 -18.30 10.34
CA ASP A 65 -4.02 -17.94 11.48
C ASP A 65 -4.90 -16.72 11.23
N VAL A 66 -4.38 -15.72 10.50
CA VAL A 66 -5.17 -14.57 10.04
C VAL A 66 -6.26 -15.04 9.08
N LYS A 67 -5.89 -15.84 8.08
CA LYS A 67 -6.80 -16.34 7.05
C LYS A 67 -7.95 -17.12 7.67
N ARG A 68 -7.67 -18.10 8.54
CA ARG A 68 -8.71 -18.90 9.23
C ARG A 68 -9.74 -18.01 9.95
N ARG A 69 -9.30 -16.97 10.65
CA ARG A 69 -10.19 -16.00 11.32
C ARG A 69 -11.08 -15.24 10.33
N ILE A 70 -10.53 -14.81 9.20
CA ILE A 70 -11.27 -14.05 8.18
C ILE A 70 -12.30 -14.92 7.47
N VAL A 71 -11.97 -16.18 7.17
CA VAL A 71 -12.87 -17.10 6.44
C VAL A 71 -13.83 -17.87 7.36
N GLY A 72 -13.68 -17.75 8.68
CA GLY A 72 -14.56 -18.39 9.67
C GLY A 72 -14.24 -19.85 9.98
N GLU A 73 -13.03 -20.33 9.64
CA GLU A 73 -12.54 -21.69 9.91
C GLU A 73 -11.91 -21.80 11.32
N THR A 74 -12.66 -21.43 12.37
CA THR A 74 -12.16 -21.53 13.77
C THR A 74 -12.13 -22.98 14.25
#